data_AF-A0A7Y4A7Z7-F1
#
_entry.id   AF-A0A7Y4A7Z7-F1
#
_cell.length_a   1.000
_cell.length_b   1.000
_cell.length_c   1.000
_cell.angle_alpha   90.00
_cell.angle_beta   90.00
_cell.angle_gamma   90.00
#
_symmetry.space_group_name_H-M   'P 1'
#
loop_
_entity.id
_entity.type
_entity.pdbx_description
1 polymer ?
#
loop_
_entity_poly.entity_id
_entity_poly.type
_entity_poly.pdbx_seq_one_letter_code
_entity_poly.pdbx_strand_id
1 'polypeptide(L)'
;MHIHLIKGPLTLVIRHEDNQDLTSTHTIHLTLTEYQVLEQLLKHQGQHISKRDLIKSGWPNSIVCDNALNMVIMSLRKKLFIFKEIE
;
A
#
# COMPACT_ATOMS: atom_id res chain seq x y z
N MET A 1 -9.59 7.95 -10.55
CA MET A 1 -8.99 6.80 -9.84
C MET A 1 -9.31 6.89 -8.35
N HIS A 2 -10.06 5.93 -7.82
CA HIS A 2 -10.41 5.83 -6.40
C HIS A 2 -9.67 4.68 -5.75
N ILE A 3 -9.05 4.94 -4.58
CA ILE A 3 -8.25 3.95 -3.84
C ILE A 3 -8.89 3.72 -2.47
N HIS A 4 -9.11 2.46 -2.10
CA HIS A 4 -9.67 2.08 -0.81
C HIS A 4 -8.83 0.99 -0.14
N LEU A 5 -8.48 1.19 1.14
CA LEU A 5 -7.90 0.15 1.99
C LEU A 5 -8.97 -0.50 2.85
N ILE A 6 -9.04 -1.83 2.81
CA ILE A 6 -9.98 -2.62 3.61
C ILE A 6 -9.19 -3.44 4.63
N LYS A 7 -9.35 -3.12 5.93
CA LYS A 7 -8.58 -3.72 7.03
C LYS A 7 -8.87 -5.21 7.23
N GLY A 8 -10.12 -5.64 7.11
CA GLY A 8 -10.53 -7.03 7.35
C GLY A 8 -9.77 -8.03 6.47
N PRO A 9 -9.98 -8.01 5.14
CA PRO A 9 -9.28 -8.88 4.21
C PRO A 9 -7.86 -8.38 3.85
N LEU A 10 -7.36 -7.32 4.51
CA LEU A 10 -6.07 -6.66 4.24
C LEU A 10 -5.85 -6.41 2.74
N THR A 11 -6.76 -5.65 2.16
CA THR A 11 -6.88 -5.53 0.71
C THR A 11 -6.87 -4.09 0.27
N LEU A 12 -6.13 -3.81 -0.81
CA LEU A 12 -6.19 -2.56 -1.55
C LEU A 12 -7.12 -2.74 -2.75
N VAL A 13 -8.16 -1.91 -2.84
CA VAL A 13 -9.07 -1.86 -3.98
C VAL A 13 -8.81 -0.57 -4.76
N ILE A 14 -8.45 -0.72 -6.03
CA ILE A 14 -8.23 0.39 -6.96
C ILE A 14 -9.36 0.35 -7.98
N ARG A 15 -10.12 1.45 -8.08
CA ARG A 15 -11.16 1.63 -9.10
C ARG A 15 -10.70 2.68 -10.11
N HIS A 16 -10.68 2.27 -11.36
CA HIS A 16 -10.46 3.14 -12.50
C HIS A 16 -11.77 3.32 -13.25
N GLU A 17 -12.14 4.57 -13.52
CA GLU A 17 -13.28 4.94 -14.36
C GLU A 17 -12.68 5.34 -15.72
N ASP A 18 -12.97 4.55 -16.74
CA ASP A 18 -12.58 4.85 -18.11
C ASP A 18 -13.74 5.53 -18.86
N ASN A 19 -13.43 6.34 -19.87
CA ASN A 19 -14.36 7.12 -20.69
C ASN A 19 -15.34 6.26 -21.52
N GLN A 20 -15.22 4.93 -21.49
CA GLN A 20 -16.04 3.97 -22.24
C GLN A 20 -16.98 3.13 -21.35
N ASP A 21 -17.39 3.65 -20.18
CA ASP A 21 -18.29 3.00 -19.21
C ASP A 21 -17.78 1.69 -18.57
N LEU A 22 -16.55 1.24 -18.88
CA LEU A 22 -15.91 0.12 -18.17
C LEU A 22 -15.22 0.61 -16.89
N THR A 23 -15.80 0.24 -15.74
CA THR A 23 -15.12 0.38 -14.44
C THR A 23 -14.20 -0.80 -14.19
N SER A 24 -12.88 -0.60 -14.29
CA SER A 24 -11.90 -1.63 -13.91
C SER A 24 -11.67 -1.57 -12.40
N THR A 25 -12.04 -2.65 -11.71
CA THR A 25 -11.76 -2.82 -10.26
C THR A 25 -10.64 -3.84 -10.08
N HIS A 26 -9.57 -3.42 -9.44
CA HIS A 26 -8.44 -4.29 -9.13
C HIS A 26 -8.26 -4.45 -7.62
N THR A 27 -7.91 -5.66 -7.20
CA THR A 27 -7.88 -6.07 -5.81
C THR A 27 -6.51 -6.67 -5.50
N ILE A 28 -5.77 -6.06 -4.60
CA ILE A 28 -4.41 -6.49 -4.22
C ILE A 28 -4.42 -6.92 -2.75
N HIS A 29 -4.02 -8.17 -2.51
CA HIS A 29 -3.83 -8.69 -1.16
C HIS A 29 -2.51 -8.21 -0.55
N LEU A 30 -2.60 -7.71 0.67
CA LEU A 30 -1.48 -7.19 1.45
C LEU A 30 -1.29 -8.06 2.69
N THR A 31 -0.03 -8.20 3.11
CA THR A 31 0.29 -8.61 4.48
C THR A 31 -0.12 -7.52 5.46
N LEU A 32 -0.21 -7.86 6.75
CA LEU A 32 -0.57 -6.89 7.80
C LEU A 32 0.38 -5.68 7.81
N THR A 33 1.68 -5.94 7.71
CA THR A 33 2.71 -4.89 7.69
C THR A 33 2.61 -4.03 6.43
N GLU A 34 2.44 -4.62 5.26
CA GLU A 34 2.22 -3.87 4.02
C GLU A 34 0.99 -2.98 4.12
N TYR A 35 -0.10 -3.49 4.67
CA TYR A 35 -1.33 -2.74 4.91
C TYR A 35 -1.07 -1.54 5.84
N GLN A 36 -0.43 -1.76 6.99
CA GLN A 36 -0.17 -0.70 7.97
C GLN A 36 0.77 0.38 7.43
N VAL A 37 1.83 -0.02 6.73
CA VAL A 37 2.77 0.91 6.09
C VAL A 37 2.06 1.72 5.00
N LEU A 38 1.27 1.07 4.14
CA LEU A 38 0.52 1.76 3.09
C LEU A 38 -0.54 2.69 3.66
N GLU A 39 -1.25 2.28 4.72
CA GLU A 39 -2.24 3.12 5.41
C GLU A 39 -1.60 4.40 5.95
N GLN A 40 -0.42 4.32 6.56
CA GLN A 40 0.29 5.51 7.03
C GLN A 40 0.76 6.42 5.90
N LEU A 41 1.24 5.85 4.80
CA LEU A 41 1.63 6.62 3.62
C LEU A 41 0.45 7.37 3.02
N LEU A 42 -0.74 6.75 2.97
CA LEU A 42 -1.95 7.39 2.47
C LEU A 42 -2.49 8.46 3.42
N LYS A 43 -2.41 8.25 4.74
CA LYS A 43 -2.78 9.26 5.74
C LYS A 43 -1.91 10.53 5.65
N HIS A 44 -0.66 10.39 5.23
CA HIS A 44 0.30 11.49 5.07
C HIS A 44 0.64 11.74 3.60
N GLN A 45 -0.34 11.55 2.70
CA GLN A 45 -0.11 11.71 1.26
C GLN A 45 0.44 13.10 0.94
N GLY A 46 1.51 13.14 0.14
CA GLY A 46 2.18 14.39 -0.24
C GLY A 46 3.12 14.96 0.82
N GLN A 47 3.27 14.30 1.98
CA GLN A 47 4.15 14.73 3.06
C GLN A 47 5.32 13.75 3.21
N HIS A 48 6.45 14.27 3.70
CA HIS A 48 7.60 13.44 4.03
C HIS A 48 7.42 12.79 5.40
N ILE A 49 7.42 11.46 5.46
CA ILE A 49 7.34 10.69 6.70
C ILE A 49 8.69 10.08 7.04
N SER A 50 9.06 10.07 8.33
CA SER A 50 10.35 9.52 8.74
C SER A 50 10.38 7.99 8.66
N LYS A 51 11.57 7.43 8.41
CA LYS A 51 11.79 5.96 8.45
C LYS A 51 11.35 5.36 9.79
N ARG A 52 11.59 6.07 10.90
CA ARG A 52 11.26 5.58 12.25
C ARG A 52 9.74 5.50 12.44
N ASP A 53 9.00 6.49 11.97
CA ASP A 53 7.54 6.51 12.11
C ASP A 53 6.88 5.42 11.27
N LEU A 54 7.37 5.20 10.05
CA LEU A 54 6.93 4.09 9.20
C LEU A 54 7.23 2.71 9.81
N ILE A 55 8.39 2.55 10.45
CA ILE A 55 8.72 1.30 11.15
C ILE A 55 7.76 1.09 12.33
N LYS A 56 7.53 2.13 13.15
CA LYS A 56 6.61 2.05 14.29
C LYS A 56 5.19 1.67 13.85
N SER A 57 4.74 2.14 12.69
CA SER A 57 3.41 1.79 12.20
C SER A 57 3.30 0.38 11.64
N GLY A 58 4.31 -0.09 10.90
CA GLY A 58 4.29 -1.42 10.28
C GLY A 58 4.58 -2.57 11.25
N TRP A 59 5.23 -2.25 12.37
CA TRP A 59 5.68 -3.21 13.37
C TRP A 59 5.49 -2.63 14.78
N PRO A 60 4.24 -2.43 15.21
CA PRO A 60 3.97 -1.91 16.55
C PRO A 60 4.57 -2.85 17.60
N ASN A 61 5.31 -2.28 18.55
CA ASN A 61 5.95 -3.00 19.67
C ASN A 61 6.93 -4.11 19.25
N SER A 62 7.49 -4.05 18.04
CA SER A 62 8.41 -5.07 17.54
C SER A 62 9.75 -4.45 17.11
N ILE A 63 10.82 -5.20 17.29
CA ILE A 63 12.16 -4.84 16.80
C ILE A 63 12.38 -5.58 15.48
N VAL A 64 12.76 -4.84 14.44
CA VAL A 64 12.97 -5.37 13.09
C VAL A 64 14.36 -5.05 12.57
N CYS A 65 14.85 -5.85 11.63
CA CYS A 65 16.11 -5.58 10.95
C CYS A 65 16.07 -4.26 10.18
N ASP A 66 17.23 -3.60 10.01
CA ASP A 66 17.34 -2.29 9.36
C ASP A 66 16.77 -2.22 7.94
N ASN A 67 16.73 -3.37 7.26
CA ASN A 67 16.25 -3.50 5.88
C ASN A 67 14.75 -3.86 5.77
N ALA A 68 14.06 -4.11 6.89
CA ALA A 68 12.67 -4.57 6.88
C ALA A 68 11.73 -3.59 6.14
N LEU A 69 11.86 -2.28 6.42
CA LEU A 69 11.08 -1.25 5.73
C LEU A 69 11.34 -1.27 4.21
N ASN A 70 12.60 -1.37 3.79
CA ASN A 70 12.94 -1.36 2.37
C ASN A 70 12.32 -2.55 1.63
N MET A 71 12.30 -3.73 2.26
CA MET A 71 11.67 -4.92 1.68
C MET A 71 10.16 -4.75 1.53
N VAL A 72 9.48 -4.17 2.53
CA VAL A 72 8.05 -3.87 2.46
C VAL A 72 7.76 -2.83 1.37
N ILE A 73 8.52 -1.75 1.30
CA ILE A 73 8.38 -0.73 0.25
C ILE A 73 8.62 -1.32 -1.14
N MET A 74 9.62 -2.20 -1.29
CA MET A 74 9.88 -2.89 -2.55
C MET A 74 8.73 -3.82 -2.94
N SER A 75 8.19 -4.59 -2.00
CA SER A 75 7.04 -5.47 -2.23
C SER A 75 5.80 -4.67 -2.64
N LEU A 76 5.49 -3.60 -1.91
CA LEU A 76 4.40 -2.68 -2.24
C LEU A 76 4.59 -2.11 -3.65
N ARG A 77 5.77 -1.61 -3.99
CA ARG A 77 6.07 -1.10 -5.34
C ARG A 77 5.84 -2.15 -6.41
N LYS A 78 6.28 -3.40 -6.22
CA LYS A 78 6.03 -4.48 -7.19
C LYS A 78 4.55 -4.74 -7.38
N LYS A 79 3.80 -4.88 -6.29
CA LYS A 79 2.35 -5.13 -6.35
C LYS A 79 1.59 -3.99 -7.04
N LEU A 80 1.99 -2.75 -6.77
CA LEU A 80 1.38 -1.55 -7.36
C LEU A 80 1.87 -1.25 -8.78
N PHE A 81 3.07 -1.70 -9.16
CA PHE A 81 3.62 -1.48 -10.50
C PHE A 81 3.08 -2.50 -11.51
N ILE A 82 2.86 -3.75 -11.10
CA ILE A 82 2.17 -4.76 -11.92
C ILE A 82 0.81 -4.23 -12.41
N PHE A 83 0.13 -3.39 -11.61
CA PHE A 83 -1.09 -2.71 -12.05
C PHE A 83 -0.85 -1.78 -13.26
N LYS A 84 0.25 -1.03 -13.28
CA LYS A 84 0.54 -0.04 -14.33
C LYS A 84 0.90 -0.67 -15.67
N GLU A 85 1.42 -1.91 -15.69
CA GLU A 85 1.79 -2.61 -16.95
C GLU A 85 0.62 -3.36 -17.60
N ILE A 86 -0.54 -3.43 -16.94
CA ILE A 86 -1.77 -4.05 -17.49
C ILE A 86 -2.65 -3.00 -18.19
N GLU A 87 -2.32 -1.70 -18.05
CA GLU A 87 -2.88 -0.58 -18.82
C GLU A 87 -2.06 -0.31 -20.10
#